data_AF-A0A1V0A5P1-F1
#
_entry.id   AF-A0A1V0A5P1-F1
#
_cell.length_a   1.000
_cell.length_b   1.000
_cell.length_c   1.000
_cell.angle_alpha   90.00
_cell.angle_beta   90.00
_cell.angle_gamma   90.00
#
_symmetry.space_group_name_H-M   'P 1'
#
loop_
_entity.id
_entity.type
_entity.pdbx_description
1 polymer ?
#
loop_
_entity_poly.entity_id
_entity_poly.type
_entity_poly.pdbx_seq_one_letter_code
_entity_poly.pdbx_strand_id
1 'polypeptide(L)'
;MARAGRPPRDPARQIERAHRILDAVAELVLRWGYDKTTIDDIAQRAGVAKGTIYLHWKTRDDIFAALLRRERLLMMTEVRDRAPATLSQLFGEFARALLRRPLLQAVLTGDSQVLGKLTRQRRTSTRWALTEAAFEPYVAELVKRGAVRDDPGDHLVTVGSIVYGFLFLRESLPDDTRPSDERVAELVADTIERTLATGRPLPPADAEAAARATLEFLDASVEIARRKLETSLGL
;
A
#
# COMPACT_ATOMS: atom_id res chain seq x y z
N MET A 1 40.91 -11.50 33.39
CA MET A 1 40.38 -10.41 32.55
C MET A 1 39.24 -10.96 31.69
N ALA A 2 37.99 -10.74 32.10
CA ALA A 2 36.81 -11.17 31.34
C ALA A 2 36.58 -10.19 30.18
N ARG A 3 36.50 -10.70 28.95
CA ARG A 3 36.08 -9.91 27.78
C ARG A 3 34.66 -9.40 28.05
N ALA A 4 34.50 -8.08 28.14
CA ALA A 4 33.20 -7.43 28.21
C ALA A 4 32.34 -7.94 27.04
N GLY A 5 31.25 -8.65 27.37
CA GLY A 5 30.29 -9.13 26.40
C GLY A 5 29.76 -7.95 25.58
N ARG A 6 29.61 -8.16 24.26
CA ARG A 6 29.04 -7.18 23.34
C ARG A 6 27.73 -6.63 23.95
N PRO A 7 27.54 -5.32 24.05
CA PRO A 7 26.32 -4.76 24.62
C PRO A 7 25.09 -5.32 23.89
N PRO A 8 23.96 -5.54 24.58
CA PRO A 8 22.72 -6.01 23.97
C PRO A 8 22.39 -5.18 22.74
N ARG A 9 21.93 -5.83 21.66
CA ARG A 9 21.45 -5.11 20.48
C ARG A 9 20.25 -4.27 20.90
N ASP A 10 20.41 -2.96 20.86
CA ASP A 10 19.31 -2.01 20.97
C ASP A 10 18.31 -2.26 19.81
N PRO A 11 17.08 -2.73 20.09
CA PRO A 11 16.09 -3.02 19.06
C PRO A 11 15.76 -1.79 18.21
N ALA A 12 15.77 -0.59 18.79
CA ALA A 12 15.46 0.64 18.07
C ALA A 12 16.52 0.94 16.99
N ARG A 13 17.80 0.77 17.32
CA ARG A 13 18.90 0.92 16.35
C ARG A 13 18.88 -0.14 15.25
N GLN A 14 18.38 -1.34 15.57
CA GLN A 14 18.21 -2.40 14.58
C GLN A 14 17.10 -2.03 13.57
N ILE A 15 15.97 -1.50 14.06
CA ILE A 15 14.85 -1.03 13.22
C ILE A 15 15.29 0.15 12.34
N GLU A 16 15.92 1.17 12.92
CA GLU A 16 16.41 2.34 12.18
C GLU A 16 17.34 1.93 11.04
N ARG A 17 18.24 0.96 11.31
CA ARG A 17 19.13 0.42 10.29
C ARG A 17 18.37 -0.32 9.19
N ALA A 18 17.36 -1.11 9.54
CA ALA A 18 16.53 -1.79 8.56
C ALA A 18 15.84 -0.78 7.64
N HIS A 19 15.29 0.31 8.18
CA HIS A 19 14.69 1.38 7.38
C HIS A 19 15.70 2.03 6.42
N ARG A 20 16.93 2.34 6.88
CA ARG A 20 17.98 2.87 6.00
C ARG A 20 18.36 1.92 4.87
N ILE A 21 18.38 0.62 5.12
CA ILE A 21 18.60 -0.39 4.07
C ILE A 21 17.44 -0.36 3.07
N LEU A 22 16.19 -0.31 3.55
CA LEU A 22 15.02 -0.25 2.67
C LEU A 22 14.99 1.05 1.84
N ASP A 23 15.48 2.18 2.34
CA ASP A 23 15.64 3.42 1.56
C ASP A 23 16.64 3.25 0.42
N ALA A 24 17.79 2.62 0.69
CA ALA A 24 18.77 2.31 -0.35
C ALA A 24 18.19 1.37 -1.42
N VAL A 25 17.40 0.37 -1.02
CA VAL A 25 16.74 -0.56 -1.95
C VAL A 25 15.73 0.20 -2.81
N ALA A 26 14.91 1.08 -2.23
CA ALA A 26 13.93 1.86 -2.96
C ALA A 26 14.58 2.70 -4.07
N GLU A 27 15.67 3.41 -3.75
CA GLU A 27 16.41 4.20 -4.73
C GLU A 27 16.98 3.35 -5.86
N LEU A 28 17.66 2.25 -5.53
CA LEU A 28 18.30 1.39 -6.53
C LEU A 28 17.26 0.73 -7.44
N VAL A 29 16.15 0.23 -6.88
CA VAL A 29 15.11 -0.42 -7.68
C VAL A 29 14.39 0.59 -8.57
N LEU A 30 14.09 1.79 -8.10
CA LEU A 30 13.47 2.82 -8.94
C LEU A 30 14.41 3.31 -10.05
N ARG A 31 15.73 3.32 -9.81
CA ARG A 31 16.70 3.77 -10.80
C ARG A 31 17.04 2.69 -11.83
N TRP A 32 17.25 1.45 -11.39
CA TRP A 32 17.85 0.38 -12.22
C TRP A 32 16.94 -0.82 -12.44
N GLY A 33 15.83 -0.89 -11.70
CA GLY A 33 14.97 -2.06 -11.65
C GLY A 33 15.47 -3.14 -10.69
N TYR A 34 14.55 -4.03 -10.32
CA TYR A 34 14.80 -5.12 -9.37
C TYR A 34 15.88 -6.10 -9.86
N ASP A 35 15.89 -6.45 -11.14
CA ASP A 35 16.82 -7.47 -11.66
C ASP A 35 18.28 -7.01 -11.62
N LYS A 36 18.53 -5.71 -11.86
CA LYS A 36 19.87 -5.09 -11.86
C LYS A 36 20.37 -4.66 -10.49
N THR A 37 19.55 -4.76 -9.44
CA THR A 37 19.93 -4.35 -8.08
C THR A 37 20.51 -5.53 -7.31
N THR A 38 21.78 -5.50 -6.91
CA THR A 38 22.40 -6.58 -6.12
C THR A 38 22.42 -6.28 -4.62
N ILE A 39 22.63 -7.31 -3.80
CA ILE A 39 22.84 -7.13 -2.34
C ILE A 39 24.08 -6.29 -2.06
N ASP A 40 25.12 -6.39 -2.91
CA ASP A 40 26.35 -5.63 -2.73
C ASP A 40 26.13 -4.14 -3.02
N ASP A 41 25.35 -3.81 -4.06
CA ASP A 41 24.93 -2.43 -4.35
C ASP A 41 24.12 -1.85 -3.19
N ILE A 42 23.18 -2.65 -2.63
CA ILE A 42 22.36 -2.24 -1.47
C ILE A 42 23.26 -1.96 -0.26
N ALA A 43 24.22 -2.85 0.02
CA ALA A 43 25.14 -2.71 1.16
C ALA A 43 25.98 -1.43 1.03
N GLN A 44 26.54 -1.20 -0.16
CA GLN A 44 27.30 0.00 -0.48
C GLN A 44 26.44 1.26 -0.33
N ARG A 45 25.25 1.29 -0.92
CA ARG A 45 24.35 2.45 -0.91
C ARG A 45 23.80 2.76 0.49
N ALA A 46 23.56 1.75 1.32
CA ALA A 46 23.11 1.90 2.69
C ALA A 46 24.26 2.19 3.69
N GLY A 47 25.52 2.08 3.26
CA GLY A 47 26.68 2.25 4.13
C GLY A 47 26.79 1.17 5.21
N VAL A 48 26.43 -0.08 4.88
CA VAL A 48 26.48 -1.22 5.82
C VAL A 48 27.26 -2.38 5.23
N ALA A 49 27.81 -3.25 6.08
CA ALA A 49 28.41 -4.50 5.61
C ALA A 49 27.32 -5.47 5.12
N LYS A 50 27.61 -6.28 4.09
CA LYS A 50 26.71 -7.31 3.55
C LYS A 50 26.12 -8.23 4.63
N GLY A 51 26.96 -8.68 5.56
CA GLY A 51 26.54 -9.50 6.70
C GLY A 51 25.47 -8.83 7.58
N THR A 52 25.39 -7.50 7.58
CA THR A 52 24.36 -6.74 8.30
C THR A 52 22.99 -6.85 7.64
N ILE A 53 22.93 -6.89 6.31
CA ILE A 53 21.67 -7.11 5.57
C ILE A 53 21.12 -8.50 5.90
N TYR A 54 21.99 -9.51 5.90
CA TYR A 54 21.62 -10.89 6.20
C TYR A 54 21.14 -11.12 7.64
N LEU A 55 21.32 -10.16 8.55
CA LEU A 55 20.70 -10.22 9.88
C LEU A 55 19.19 -10.01 9.85
N HIS A 56 18.69 -9.29 8.84
CA HIS A 56 17.28 -8.93 8.69
C HIS A 56 16.58 -9.81 7.66
N TRP A 57 17.25 -10.10 6.53
CA TRP A 57 16.64 -10.76 5.38
C TRP A 57 17.55 -11.82 4.79
N LYS A 58 16.99 -13.01 4.51
CA LYS A 58 17.75 -14.14 3.96
C LYS A 58 18.00 -13.96 2.46
N THR A 59 17.07 -13.34 1.76
CA THR A 59 17.10 -13.20 0.30
C THR A 59 16.81 -11.77 -0.15
N ARG A 60 17.19 -11.44 -1.39
CA ARG A 60 16.82 -10.16 -2.04
C ARG A 60 15.30 -10.00 -2.16
N ASP A 61 14.58 -11.11 -2.36
CA ASP A 61 13.12 -11.13 -2.44
C ASP A 61 12.49 -10.74 -1.09
N ASP A 62 13.06 -11.20 0.03
CA ASP A 62 12.59 -10.82 1.38
C ASP A 62 12.75 -9.33 1.64
N ILE A 63 13.88 -8.74 1.23
CA ILE A 63 14.15 -7.29 1.35
C ILE A 63 13.11 -6.51 0.54
N PHE A 64 12.87 -6.91 -0.70
CA PHE A 64 11.91 -6.23 -1.57
C PHE A 64 10.46 -6.39 -1.07
N ALA A 65 10.11 -7.55 -0.53
CA ALA A 65 8.82 -7.76 0.12
C ALA A 65 8.66 -6.87 1.37
N ALA A 66 9.71 -6.73 2.18
CA ALA A 66 9.73 -5.81 3.32
C ALA A 66 9.58 -4.35 2.90
N LEU A 67 10.27 -3.94 1.82
CA LEU A 67 10.13 -2.61 1.21
C LEU A 67 8.67 -2.34 0.82
N LEU A 68 8.03 -3.23 0.08
CA LEU A 68 6.64 -3.04 -0.34
C LEU A 68 5.65 -3.04 0.82
N ARG A 69 5.91 -3.80 1.90
CA ARG A 69 5.10 -3.74 3.13
C ARG A 69 5.25 -2.39 3.82
N ARG A 70 6.46 -1.83 3.86
CA ARG A 70 6.72 -0.48 4.37
C ARG A 70 5.98 0.57 3.56
N GLU A 71 6.09 0.54 2.23
CA GLU A 71 5.39 1.48 1.35
C GLU A 71 3.86 1.38 1.54
N ARG A 72 3.32 0.16 1.70
CA ARG A 72 1.90 -0.04 1.99
C ARG A 72 1.48 0.54 3.34
N LEU A 73 2.29 0.36 4.40
CA LEU A 73 2.01 0.94 5.72
C LEU A 73 1.99 2.48 5.65
N LEU A 74 2.99 3.07 4.99
CA LEU A 74 3.05 4.53 4.79
C LEU A 74 1.82 5.02 4.03
N MET A 75 1.39 4.32 2.99
CA MET A 75 0.19 4.64 2.22
C MET A 75 -1.08 4.56 3.07
N MET A 76 -1.27 3.47 3.81
CA MET A 76 -2.46 3.31 4.66
C MET A 76 -2.51 4.36 5.77
N THR A 77 -1.35 4.70 6.34
CA THR A 77 -1.25 5.75 7.37
C THR A 77 -1.60 7.12 6.79
N GLU A 78 -1.08 7.46 5.61
CA GLU A 78 -1.43 8.72 4.93
C GLU A 78 -2.94 8.82 4.66
N VAL A 79 -3.56 7.75 4.13
CA VAL A 79 -5.01 7.73 3.88
C VAL A 79 -5.80 7.85 5.17
N ARG A 80 -5.37 7.15 6.22
CA ARG A 80 -5.99 7.21 7.55
C ARG A 80 -5.92 8.62 8.14
N ASP A 81 -4.80 9.31 8.00
CA ASP A 81 -4.63 10.67 8.54
C ASP A 81 -5.44 11.74 7.79
N ARG A 82 -5.91 11.43 6.58
CA ARG A 82 -6.90 12.25 5.86
C ARG A 82 -8.32 12.10 6.40
N ALA A 83 -8.57 11.08 7.21
CA ALA A 83 -9.85 10.79 7.84
C ALA A 83 -11.05 10.83 6.87
N PRO A 84 -11.04 10.03 5.78
CA PRO A 84 -12.18 9.97 4.86
C PRO A 84 -13.43 9.48 5.59
N ALA A 85 -14.58 10.10 5.28
CA ALA A 85 -15.85 9.81 5.93
C ALA A 85 -16.77 8.90 5.08
N THR A 86 -16.39 8.63 3.84
CA THR A 86 -17.20 7.87 2.87
C THR A 86 -16.34 6.92 2.05
N LEU A 87 -16.98 5.93 1.42
CA LEU A 87 -16.32 4.99 0.50
C LEU A 87 -15.64 5.71 -0.68
N SER A 88 -16.30 6.70 -1.27
CA SER A 88 -15.77 7.49 -2.38
C SER A 88 -14.55 8.30 -1.97
N GLN A 89 -14.61 9.00 -0.83
CA GLN A 89 -13.46 9.72 -0.27
C GLN A 89 -12.31 8.77 0.06
N LEU A 90 -12.60 7.62 0.69
CA LEU A 90 -11.60 6.60 1.03
C LEU A 90 -10.79 6.19 -0.21
N PHE A 91 -11.46 5.86 -1.30
CA PHE A 91 -10.77 5.39 -2.50
C PHE A 91 -10.16 6.52 -3.34
N GLY A 92 -10.69 7.74 -3.25
CA GLY A 92 -10.02 8.93 -3.77
C GLY A 92 -8.67 9.18 -3.07
N GLU A 93 -8.66 9.16 -1.73
CA GLU A 93 -7.42 9.29 -0.95
C GLU A 93 -6.48 8.10 -1.18
N PHE A 94 -7.02 6.90 -1.32
CA PHE A 94 -6.23 5.71 -1.69
C PHE A 94 -5.53 5.88 -3.03
N ALA A 95 -6.26 6.32 -4.08
CA ALA A 95 -5.69 6.54 -5.40
C ALA A 95 -4.61 7.62 -5.36
N ARG A 96 -4.85 8.73 -4.66
CA ARG A 96 -3.86 9.80 -4.45
C ARG A 96 -2.59 9.29 -3.77
N ALA A 97 -2.73 8.56 -2.67
CA ALA A 97 -1.60 8.05 -1.90
C ALA A 97 -0.81 6.98 -2.69
N LEU A 98 -1.50 6.17 -3.49
CA LEU A 98 -0.87 5.18 -4.38
C LEU A 98 -0.06 5.86 -5.49
N LEU A 99 -0.60 6.90 -6.12
CA LEU A 99 0.05 7.66 -7.21
C LEU A 99 1.33 8.39 -6.77
N ARG A 100 1.49 8.64 -5.47
CA ARG A 100 2.74 9.17 -4.90
C ARG A 100 3.80 8.12 -4.60
N ARG A 101 3.50 6.83 -4.82
CA ARG A 101 4.38 5.70 -4.47
C ARG A 101 4.68 4.84 -5.71
N PRO A 102 5.73 5.18 -6.48
CA PRO A 102 6.03 4.51 -7.75
C PRO A 102 6.24 3.00 -7.64
N LEU A 103 6.78 2.52 -6.50
CA LEU A 103 6.93 1.07 -6.26
C LEU A 103 5.59 0.34 -6.16
N LEU A 104 4.58 0.95 -5.54
CA LEU A 104 3.24 0.35 -5.44
C LEU A 104 2.50 0.43 -6.78
N GLN A 105 2.69 1.51 -7.53
CA GLN A 105 2.19 1.61 -8.91
C GLN A 105 2.76 0.51 -9.79
N ALA A 106 4.08 0.33 -9.78
CA ALA A 106 4.74 -0.74 -10.52
C ALA A 106 4.17 -2.13 -10.19
N VAL A 107 3.89 -2.41 -8.91
CA VAL A 107 3.23 -3.66 -8.47
C VAL A 107 1.82 -3.80 -9.02
N LEU A 108 1.05 -2.73 -9.03
CA LEU A 108 -0.33 -2.75 -9.51
C LEU A 108 -0.40 -2.92 -11.03
N THR A 109 0.37 -2.14 -11.78
CA THR A 109 0.38 -2.15 -13.25
C THR A 109 1.18 -3.32 -13.83
N GLY A 110 2.01 -3.97 -13.02
CA GLY A 110 2.87 -5.05 -13.46
C GLY A 110 4.08 -4.57 -14.26
N ASP A 111 4.58 -3.38 -13.96
CA ASP A 111 5.73 -2.76 -14.62
C ASP A 111 6.97 -3.67 -14.55
N SER A 112 7.38 -4.19 -15.70
CA SER A 112 8.51 -5.11 -15.83
C SER A 112 9.86 -4.43 -15.78
N GLN A 113 9.95 -3.12 -16.04
CA GLN A 113 11.20 -2.36 -15.92
C GLN A 113 11.59 -2.23 -14.45
N VAL A 114 10.61 -1.94 -13.59
CA VAL A 114 10.83 -1.84 -12.14
C VAL A 114 10.91 -3.22 -11.48
N LEU A 115 10.01 -4.15 -11.82
CA LEU A 115 9.88 -5.41 -11.09
C LEU A 115 10.69 -6.57 -11.66
N GLY A 116 11.08 -6.50 -12.93
CA GLY A 116 11.83 -7.58 -13.58
C GLY A 116 11.15 -8.94 -13.45
N LYS A 117 11.89 -9.95 -12.99
CA LYS A 117 11.37 -11.31 -12.76
C LYS A 117 10.24 -11.42 -11.72
N LEU A 118 10.07 -10.43 -10.84
CA LEU A 118 9.01 -10.44 -9.83
C LEU A 118 7.61 -10.26 -10.41
N THR A 119 7.49 -9.71 -11.63
CA THR A 119 6.21 -9.64 -12.36
C THR A 119 5.52 -11.00 -12.45
N ARG A 120 6.29 -12.08 -12.64
CA ARG A 120 5.79 -13.45 -12.78
C ARG A 120 5.44 -14.09 -11.44
N GLN A 121 6.26 -13.88 -10.41
CA GLN A 121 6.01 -14.42 -9.06
C GLN A 121 4.84 -13.74 -8.33
N ARG A 122 4.53 -12.48 -8.68
CA ARG A 122 3.41 -11.71 -8.09
C ARG A 122 2.08 -11.88 -8.81
N ARG A 123 2.01 -12.62 -9.93
CA ARG A 123 0.70 -13.04 -10.47
C ARG A 123 -0.05 -13.98 -9.53
N THR A 124 0.67 -14.70 -8.65
CA THR A 124 0.10 -15.72 -7.75
C THR A 124 0.09 -15.33 -6.27
N SER A 125 0.79 -14.26 -5.86
CA SER A 125 0.89 -13.86 -4.45
C SER A 125 0.12 -12.56 -4.16
N THR A 126 -1.06 -12.73 -3.56
CA THR A 126 -1.64 -11.76 -2.62
C THR A 126 -2.06 -10.41 -3.22
N ARG A 127 -2.77 -10.40 -4.35
CA ARG A 127 -3.22 -9.14 -4.97
C ARG A 127 -4.19 -8.31 -4.11
N TRP A 128 -4.84 -8.86 -3.08
CA TRP A 128 -5.95 -8.17 -2.37
C TRP A 128 -6.52 -8.94 -1.15
N ALA A 129 -6.24 -10.24 -1.01
CA ALA A 129 -6.96 -11.16 -0.12
C ALA A 129 -6.88 -10.93 1.41
N LEU A 130 -6.02 -10.02 1.89
CA LEU A 130 -6.01 -9.63 3.31
C LEU A 130 -6.74 -8.30 3.56
N THR A 131 -7.15 -7.63 2.49
CA THR A 131 -8.13 -6.54 2.52
C THR A 131 -9.55 -7.10 2.36
N GLU A 132 -9.75 -8.26 1.71
CA GLU A 132 -11.05 -8.96 1.63
C GLU A 132 -11.72 -9.11 3.01
N ALA A 133 -10.99 -9.64 3.99
CA ALA A 133 -11.58 -10.00 5.29
C ALA A 133 -12.15 -8.81 6.08
N ALA A 134 -11.62 -7.60 5.88
CA ALA A 134 -12.12 -6.39 6.54
C ALA A 134 -13.02 -5.54 5.63
N PHE A 135 -12.95 -5.73 4.31
CA PHE A 135 -13.70 -4.94 3.35
C PHE A 135 -15.17 -5.34 3.28
N GLU A 136 -15.47 -6.64 3.27
CA GLU A 136 -16.87 -7.11 3.24
C GLU A 136 -17.67 -6.63 4.47
N PRO A 137 -17.20 -6.78 5.72
CA PRO A 137 -17.92 -6.25 6.89
C PRO A 137 -18.10 -4.72 6.84
N TYR A 138 -17.08 -4.01 6.36
CA TYR A 138 -17.14 -2.55 6.21
C TYR A 138 -18.22 -2.12 5.22
N VAL A 139 -18.24 -2.72 4.03
CA VAL A 139 -19.26 -2.41 3.01
C VAL A 139 -20.66 -2.81 3.48
N ALA A 140 -20.79 -3.97 4.13
CA ALA A 140 -22.07 -4.41 4.68
C ALA A 140 -22.64 -3.40 5.69
N GLU A 141 -21.80 -2.79 6.53
CA GLU A 141 -22.22 -1.73 7.43
C GLU A 141 -22.65 -0.48 6.65
N LEU A 142 -21.93 -0.08 5.60
CA LEU A 142 -22.35 1.06 4.76
C LEU A 142 -23.67 0.82 4.03
N VAL A 143 -23.92 -0.41 3.57
CA VAL A 143 -25.19 -0.81 2.95
C VAL A 143 -26.33 -0.73 3.96
N LYS A 144 -26.12 -1.25 5.18
CA LYS A 144 -27.10 -1.18 6.27
C LYS A 144 -27.48 0.26 6.63
N ARG A 145 -26.53 1.20 6.55
CA ARG A 145 -26.77 2.64 6.77
C ARG A 145 -27.40 3.35 5.58
N GLY A 146 -27.57 2.67 4.45
CA GLY A 146 -28.06 3.26 3.21
C GLY A 146 -27.05 4.19 2.52
N ALA A 147 -25.78 4.15 2.91
CA ALA A 147 -24.73 4.97 2.32
C ALA A 147 -24.27 4.39 0.98
N VAL A 148 -24.23 3.06 0.89
CA VAL A 148 -23.82 2.31 -0.31
C VAL A 148 -25.00 1.46 -0.78
N ARG A 149 -25.16 1.31 -2.09
CA ARG A 149 -26.16 0.44 -2.70
C ARG A 149 -25.86 -1.01 -2.33
N ASP A 150 -26.90 -1.78 -2.08
CA ASP A 150 -26.76 -3.22 -1.93
C ASP A 150 -26.47 -3.84 -3.31
N ASP A 151 -25.30 -4.43 -3.45
CA ASP A 151 -24.81 -5.09 -4.67
C ASP A 151 -24.08 -6.38 -4.26
N PRO A 152 -24.79 -7.53 -4.24
CA PRO A 152 -24.33 -8.73 -3.54
C PRO A 152 -22.98 -9.27 -4.05
N GLY A 153 -21.88 -8.93 -3.34
CA GLY A 153 -20.54 -9.48 -3.54
C GLY A 153 -19.66 -8.74 -4.56
N ASP A 154 -20.20 -7.74 -5.25
CA ASP A 154 -19.52 -7.13 -6.41
C ASP A 154 -18.83 -5.79 -6.11
N HIS A 155 -18.99 -5.20 -4.91
CA HIS A 155 -18.38 -3.91 -4.58
C HIS A 155 -16.86 -3.91 -4.74
N LEU A 156 -16.20 -4.98 -4.32
CA LEU A 156 -14.73 -5.06 -4.35
C LEU A 156 -14.21 -5.13 -5.79
N VAL A 157 -14.89 -5.91 -6.64
CA VAL A 157 -14.59 -6.01 -8.08
C VAL A 157 -14.87 -4.68 -8.77
N THR A 158 -15.99 -4.03 -8.45
CA THR A 158 -16.39 -2.75 -9.03
C THR A 158 -15.41 -1.64 -8.66
N VAL A 159 -15.11 -1.47 -7.37
CA VAL A 159 -14.11 -0.50 -6.89
C VAL A 159 -12.74 -0.81 -7.50
N GLY A 160 -12.33 -2.08 -7.48
CA GLY A 160 -11.06 -2.53 -8.06
C GLY A 160 -10.96 -2.19 -9.54
N SER A 161 -12.04 -2.37 -10.30
CA SER A 161 -12.11 -2.07 -11.73
C SER A 161 -12.06 -0.57 -12.01
N ILE A 162 -12.72 0.26 -11.20
CA ILE A 162 -12.66 1.72 -11.29
C ILE A 162 -11.21 2.20 -11.02
N VAL A 163 -10.64 1.81 -9.89
CA VAL A 163 -9.28 2.21 -9.49
C VAL A 163 -8.26 1.72 -10.51
N TYR A 164 -8.29 0.44 -10.87
CA TYR A 164 -7.36 -0.13 -11.83
C TYR A 164 -7.51 0.50 -13.22
N GLY A 165 -8.74 0.72 -13.68
CA GLY A 165 -9.01 1.35 -14.98
C GLY A 165 -8.40 2.73 -15.10
N PHE A 166 -8.60 3.60 -14.11
CA PHE A 166 -8.02 4.94 -14.13
C PHE A 166 -6.50 4.93 -14.06
N LEU A 167 -5.91 4.07 -13.22
CA LEU A 167 -4.47 4.00 -13.04
C LEU A 167 -3.77 3.40 -14.27
N PHE A 168 -4.33 2.33 -14.84
CA PHE A 168 -3.76 1.68 -16.02
C PHE A 168 -3.91 2.54 -17.28
N LEU A 169 -5.08 3.15 -17.49
CA LEU A 169 -5.31 4.02 -18.64
C LEU A 169 -4.39 5.23 -18.61
N ARG A 170 -4.21 5.86 -17.44
CA ARG A 170 -3.32 7.01 -17.25
C ARG A 170 -1.90 6.74 -17.74
N GLU A 171 -1.32 5.60 -17.38
CA GLU A 171 0.04 5.23 -17.79
C GLU A 171 0.16 4.94 -19.29
N SER A 172 -0.97 4.66 -19.96
CA SER A 172 -1.02 4.46 -21.41
C SER A 172 -1.18 5.76 -22.19
N LEU A 173 -1.45 6.89 -21.52
CA LEU A 173 -1.62 8.19 -22.15
C LEU A 173 -0.27 8.91 -22.36
N PRO A 174 -0.13 9.67 -23.47
CA PRO A 174 0.96 10.61 -23.67
C PRO A 174 1.14 11.60 -22.50
N ASP A 175 2.37 12.00 -22.20
CA ASP A 175 2.70 12.85 -21.05
C ASP A 175 1.94 14.20 -21.04
N ASP A 176 1.66 14.78 -22.21
CA ASP A 176 0.96 16.06 -22.39
C ASP A 176 -0.55 15.99 -22.15
N THR A 177 -1.13 14.80 -22.26
CA THR A 177 -2.57 14.53 -22.05
C THR A 177 -2.85 13.73 -20.77
N ARG A 178 -1.79 13.30 -20.08
CA ARG A 178 -1.90 12.53 -18.85
C ARG A 178 -2.52 13.38 -17.74
N PRO A 179 -3.62 12.92 -17.10
CA PRO A 179 -4.20 13.64 -15.98
C PRO A 179 -3.25 13.65 -14.78
N SER A 180 -3.30 14.75 -14.01
CA SER A 180 -2.56 14.87 -12.74
C SER A 180 -3.01 13.82 -11.72
N ASP A 181 -2.17 13.58 -10.72
CA ASP A 181 -2.48 12.65 -9.63
C ASP A 181 -3.76 13.06 -8.90
N GLU A 182 -3.90 14.36 -8.62
CA GLU A 182 -5.08 14.94 -8.00
C GLU A 182 -6.33 14.71 -8.86
N ARG A 183 -6.23 14.90 -10.17
CA ARG A 183 -7.37 14.71 -11.07
C ARG A 183 -7.82 13.25 -11.13
N VAL A 184 -6.87 12.30 -11.13
CA VAL A 184 -7.20 10.88 -11.10
C VAL A 184 -7.88 10.50 -9.77
N ALA A 185 -7.39 11.01 -8.65
CA ALA A 185 -8.02 10.78 -7.35
C ALA A 185 -9.46 11.31 -7.29
N GLU A 186 -9.72 12.50 -7.85
CA GLU A 186 -11.07 13.06 -7.98
C GLU A 186 -11.97 12.19 -8.85
N LEU A 187 -11.48 11.74 -10.02
CA LEU A 187 -12.25 10.91 -10.94
C LEU A 187 -12.60 9.55 -10.31
N VAL A 188 -11.68 8.94 -9.56
CA VAL A 188 -11.93 7.71 -8.81
C VAL A 188 -13.04 7.94 -7.78
N ALA A 189 -12.94 8.99 -6.96
CA ALA A 189 -13.92 9.29 -5.94
C ALA A 189 -15.31 9.58 -6.54
N ASP A 190 -15.40 10.44 -7.55
CA ASP A 190 -16.66 10.80 -8.23
C ASP A 190 -17.29 9.58 -8.92
N THR A 191 -16.49 8.72 -9.56
CA THR A 191 -17.00 7.50 -10.21
C THR A 191 -17.54 6.52 -9.17
N ILE A 192 -16.83 6.32 -8.06
CA ILE A 192 -17.30 5.46 -6.96
C ILE A 192 -18.57 6.03 -6.33
N GLU A 193 -18.65 7.34 -6.09
CA GLU A 193 -19.83 8.00 -5.56
C GLU A 193 -21.04 7.76 -6.48
N ARG A 194 -20.92 8.07 -7.78
CA ARG A 194 -22.02 7.91 -8.74
C ARG A 194 -22.45 6.45 -8.92
N THR A 195 -21.51 5.52 -8.83
CA THR A 195 -21.76 4.09 -9.06
C THR A 195 -22.36 3.42 -7.83
N LEU A 196 -21.79 3.67 -6.65
CA LEU A 196 -22.07 2.89 -5.45
C LEU A 196 -22.88 3.64 -4.39
N ALA A 197 -22.95 4.97 -4.39
CA ALA A 197 -23.79 5.68 -3.43
C ALA A 197 -25.28 5.55 -3.78
N THR A 198 -26.15 5.48 -2.77
CA THR A 198 -27.60 5.39 -2.98
C THR A 198 -28.22 6.68 -3.53
N GLY A 199 -27.48 7.80 -3.46
CA GLY A 199 -27.95 9.13 -3.84
C GLY A 199 -29.01 9.72 -2.90
N ARG A 200 -29.35 9.00 -1.82
CA ARG A 200 -30.32 9.46 -0.81
C ARG A 200 -29.57 10.25 0.27
N PRO A 201 -30.12 11.38 0.73
CA PRO A 201 -29.58 12.06 1.90
C PRO A 201 -29.59 11.12 3.11
N LEU A 202 -28.43 10.93 3.73
CA LEU A 202 -28.31 10.14 4.94
C LEU A 202 -28.74 10.97 6.15
N PRO A 203 -29.51 10.39 7.10
CA PRO A 203 -29.68 10.99 8.42
C PRO A 203 -28.31 11.25 9.08
N PRO A 204 -28.14 12.33 9.86
CA PRO A 204 -26.86 12.66 10.49
C PRO A 204 -26.23 11.50 11.28
N ALA A 205 -27.05 10.73 12.02
CA ALA A 205 -26.59 9.58 12.77
C ALA A 205 -26.02 8.44 11.89
N ASP A 206 -26.60 8.22 10.70
CA ASP A 206 -26.14 7.20 9.77
C ASP A 206 -24.89 7.67 9.00
N ALA A 207 -24.79 8.96 8.68
CA ALA A 207 -23.58 9.56 8.12
C ALA A 207 -22.40 9.46 9.10
N GLU A 208 -22.61 9.78 10.39
CA GLU A 208 -21.59 9.61 11.43
C GLU A 208 -21.21 8.14 11.63
N ALA A 209 -22.17 7.21 11.56
CA ALA A 209 -21.89 5.78 11.64
C ALA A 209 -21.06 5.28 10.45
N ALA A 210 -21.39 5.72 9.22
CA ALA A 210 -20.62 5.41 8.01
C ALA A 210 -19.18 5.95 8.09
N ALA A 211 -19.00 7.18 8.59
CA ALA A 211 -17.68 7.76 8.81
C ALA A 211 -16.86 6.95 9.83
N ARG A 212 -17.47 6.56 10.96
CA ARG A 212 -16.82 5.68 11.95
C ARG A 212 -16.40 4.35 11.34
N ALA A 213 -17.30 3.68 10.61
CA ALA A 213 -16.99 2.40 9.98
C ALA A 213 -15.83 2.52 8.98
N THR A 214 -15.73 3.65 8.26
CA THR A 214 -14.62 3.95 7.35
C THR A 214 -13.29 4.08 8.10
N LEU A 215 -13.27 4.76 9.25
CA LEU A 215 -12.08 4.90 10.07
C LEU A 215 -11.68 3.57 10.73
N GLU A 216 -12.64 2.79 11.23
CA GLU A 216 -12.39 1.46 11.80
C GLU A 216 -11.78 0.51 10.78
N PHE A 217 -12.27 0.53 9.53
CA PHE A 217 -11.68 -0.21 8.42
C PHE A 217 -10.22 0.21 8.14
N LEU A 218 -9.94 1.51 8.20
CA LEU A 218 -8.58 2.05 8.00
C LEU A 218 -7.64 1.68 9.14
N ASP A 219 -8.08 1.81 10.39
CA ASP A 219 -7.29 1.45 11.57
C ASP A 219 -6.95 -0.06 11.54
N ALA A 220 -7.91 -0.92 11.20
CA ALA A 220 -7.67 -2.34 10.99
C ALA A 220 -6.67 -2.61 9.85
N SER A 221 -6.79 -1.87 8.74
CA SER A 221 -5.89 -1.99 7.59
C SER A 221 -4.46 -1.54 7.89
N VAL A 222 -4.30 -0.47 8.66
CA VAL A 222 -3.00 0.03 9.16
C VAL A 222 -2.37 -1.00 10.08
N GLU A 223 -3.13 -1.57 11.02
CA GLU A 223 -2.63 -2.58 11.96
C GLU A 223 -2.19 -3.87 11.25
N ILE A 224 -2.95 -4.33 10.24
CA ILE A 224 -2.55 -5.45 9.40
C ILE A 224 -1.25 -5.15 8.64
N ALA A 225 -1.11 -3.93 8.10
CA ALA A 225 0.11 -3.52 7.39
C ALA A 225 1.32 -3.43 8.33
N ARG A 226 1.12 -2.90 9.54
CA ARG A 226 2.14 -2.78 10.59
C ARG A 226 2.68 -4.14 11.01
N ARG A 227 1.81 -5.07 11.43
CA ARG A 227 2.22 -6.43 11.85
C ARG A 227 3.02 -7.15 10.77
N LYS A 228 2.60 -7.03 9.50
CA LYS A 228 3.34 -7.65 8.38
C LYS A 228 4.73 -7.05 8.20
N LEU A 229 4.87 -5.73 8.36
CA LEU A 229 6.17 -5.08 8.31
C LEU A 229 7.05 -5.55 9.46
N GLU A 230 6.54 -5.54 10.69
CA GLU A 230 7.26 -5.99 11.90
C GLU A 230 7.80 -7.42 11.74
N THR A 231 6.96 -8.36 11.28
CA THR A 231 7.40 -9.73 10.96
C THR A 231 8.54 -9.75 9.93
N SER A 232 8.54 -8.82 8.98
CA SER A 232 9.59 -8.71 7.97
C SER A 232 10.87 -8.04 8.47
N LEU A 233 10.81 -7.32 9.58
CA LEU A 233 11.96 -6.70 10.24
C LEU A 233 12.60 -7.63 11.28
N GLY A 234 11.95 -8.76 11.59
CA GLY A 234 12.37 -9.71 12.61
C GLY A 234 11.99 -9.26 14.03
N LEU A 235 10.87 -8.55 14.16
CA LEU A 235 10.25 -8.16 15.42
C LEU A 235 9.10 -9.10 15.79
#